data_AF-A0A3D3SXS4-F1
#
_entry.id   AF-A0A3D3SXS4-F1
#
_cell.length_a   1.000
_cell.length_b   1.000
_cell.length_c   1.000
_cell.angle_alpha   90.00
_cell.angle_beta   90.00
_cell.angle_gamma   90.00
#
_symmetry.space_group_name_H-M   'P 1'
#
loop_
_entity.id
_entity.type
_entity.pdbx_description
1 polymer ?
#
loop_
_entity_poly.entity_id
_entity_poly.type
_entity_poly.pdbx_seq_one_letter_code
_entity_poly.pdbx_strand_id
1 'polypeptide(L)'
;GNIGREERVRAVIDKARDKNIPIRIGVNAGSLEKELQRKYGEPTPEAMVESAMRHVDILDRLNFQNFKLSLKASDIFMTVAAYRQIASQIEQPLHLGITEAGGLRSGTVKSAVGLGILLMEGIGDTIRISLAADPVEEVKVGWDLLKSLRLRSKGINFVACPSCSRQNFDVINTMNELENRLEDISVPMDVAIIGCVVNGPGEAKIAEMGLT
;
A
#
# COMPACT_ATOMS: atom_id res chain seq x y z
N GLY A 1 -11.66 -3.44 -19.50
CA GLY A 1 -11.01 -4.74 -19.30
C GLY A 1 -12.00 -5.86 -18.96
N ASN A 2 -12.05 -6.88 -19.83
CA ASN A 2 -12.44 -8.28 -19.56
C ASN A 2 -13.90 -8.65 -19.23
N ILE A 3 -14.74 -7.79 -18.63
CA ILE A 3 -16.17 -8.13 -18.37
C ILE A 3 -16.97 -8.31 -19.68
N GLY A 4 -16.53 -7.63 -20.75
CA GLY A 4 -17.08 -7.76 -22.09
C GLY A 4 -18.12 -6.69 -22.41
N ARG A 5 -19.27 -7.11 -22.97
CA ARG A 5 -20.32 -6.22 -23.48
C ARG A 5 -20.91 -5.31 -22.39
N GLU A 6 -21.31 -4.11 -22.77
CA GLU A 6 -21.91 -3.10 -21.88
C GLU A 6 -23.12 -3.62 -21.11
N GLU A 7 -23.97 -4.45 -21.72
CA GLU A 7 -25.11 -5.10 -21.06
C GLU A 7 -24.71 -5.91 -19.82
N ARG A 8 -23.57 -6.61 -19.88
CA ARG A 8 -23.06 -7.39 -18.74
C ARG A 8 -22.55 -6.46 -17.64
N VAL A 9 -21.86 -5.38 -18.02
CA VAL A 9 -21.39 -4.36 -17.09
C VAL A 9 -22.58 -3.71 -16.37
N ARG A 10 -23.63 -3.35 -17.11
CA ARG A 10 -24.88 -2.81 -16.56
C ARG A 10 -25.53 -3.77 -15.58
N ALA A 11 -25.66 -5.05 -15.92
CA ALA A 11 -26.24 -6.05 -15.01
C ALA A 11 -25.47 -6.17 -13.68
N VAL A 12 -24.13 -6.08 -13.71
CA VAL A 12 -23.30 -6.07 -12.50
C VAL A 12 -23.54 -4.80 -11.68
N ILE A 13 -23.58 -3.64 -12.33
CA ILE A 13 -23.81 -2.34 -11.68
C ILE A 13 -25.19 -2.28 -11.04
N ASP A 14 -26.23 -2.73 -11.74
CA ASP A 14 -27.59 -2.77 -11.22
C ASP A 14 -27.66 -3.66 -9.98
N LYS A 15 -27.03 -4.84 -10.03
CA LYS A 15 -27.00 -5.73 -8.87
C LYS A 15 -26.21 -5.16 -7.69
N ALA A 16 -25.10 -4.48 -7.97
CA ALA A 16 -24.30 -3.79 -6.96
C ALA A 16 -25.08 -2.64 -6.32
N ARG A 17 -25.85 -1.87 -7.12
CA ARG A 17 -26.72 -0.79 -6.66
C ARG A 17 -27.83 -1.33 -5.76
N ASP A 18 -28.53 -2.37 -6.18
CA ASP A 18 -29.61 -3.02 -5.42
C ASP A 18 -29.15 -3.53 -4.04
N LYS A 19 -27.87 -3.90 -3.94
CA LYS A 19 -27.26 -4.46 -2.72
C LYS A 19 -26.40 -3.45 -1.96
N ASN A 20 -26.30 -2.21 -2.43
CA ASN A 20 -25.42 -1.17 -1.90
C ASN A 20 -23.96 -1.66 -1.73
N ILE A 21 -23.43 -2.37 -2.73
CA ILE A 21 -22.06 -2.91 -2.73
C ILE A 21 -21.18 -1.99 -3.58
N PRO A 22 -20.05 -1.49 -3.06
CA PRO A 22 -19.13 -0.68 -3.85
C PRO A 22 -18.39 -1.51 -4.89
N ILE A 23 -18.06 -0.89 -6.02
CA ILE A 23 -17.25 -1.52 -7.08
C ILE A 23 -15.82 -0.95 -7.04
N ARG A 24 -14.81 -1.79 -7.30
CA ARG A 24 -13.45 -1.28 -7.60
C ARG A 24 -13.17 -1.42 -9.09
N ILE A 25 -12.91 -0.31 -9.77
CA ILE A 25 -12.30 -0.33 -11.10
C ILE A 25 -10.81 -0.61 -10.92
N GLY A 26 -10.31 -1.67 -11.55
CA GLY A 26 -8.91 -2.06 -11.49
C GLY A 26 -8.27 -2.07 -12.88
N VAL A 27 -7.35 -1.15 -13.12
CA VAL A 27 -6.55 -1.09 -14.34
C VAL A 27 -5.14 -1.56 -14.02
N ASN A 28 -4.63 -2.52 -14.79
CA ASN A 28 -3.26 -2.99 -14.68
C ASN A 28 -2.52 -2.74 -16.00
N ALA A 29 -1.27 -2.28 -15.91
CA ALA A 29 -0.43 -2.02 -17.09
C ALA A 29 -0.30 -3.26 -18.00
N GLY A 30 -0.17 -4.45 -17.41
CA GLY A 30 -0.05 -5.71 -18.16
C GLY A 30 -1.33 -6.19 -18.87
N SER A 31 -2.48 -5.56 -18.61
CA SER A 31 -3.78 -5.96 -19.18
C SER A 31 -4.54 -4.81 -19.84
N LEU A 32 -3.84 -3.78 -20.31
CA LEU A 32 -4.45 -2.64 -21.02
C LEU A 32 -5.17 -3.09 -22.29
N GLU A 33 -6.21 -2.37 -22.69
CA GLU A 33 -6.94 -2.63 -23.93
C GLU A 33 -6.02 -2.54 -25.18
N LYS A 34 -6.22 -3.45 -26.15
CA LYS A 34 -5.44 -3.49 -27.41
C LYS A 34 -5.45 -2.16 -28.19
N GLU A 35 -6.50 -1.36 -28.05
CA GLU A 35 -6.57 -0.04 -28.68
C GLU A 35 -5.61 0.95 -28.04
N LEU A 36 -5.53 0.96 -26.71
CA LEU A 36 -4.60 1.82 -25.97
C LEU A 36 -3.16 1.37 -26.21
N GLN A 37 -2.90 0.06 -26.23
CA GLN A 37 -1.59 -0.47 -26.62
C GLN A 37 -1.17 -0.01 -28.02
N ARG A 38 -2.11 0.02 -28.99
CA ARG A 38 -1.82 0.53 -30.34
C ARG A 38 -1.62 2.04 -30.38
N LYS A 39 -2.37 2.80 -29.58
CA LYS A 39 -2.30 4.27 -29.52
C LYS A 39 -0.98 4.75 -28.89
N TYR A 40 -0.57 4.10 -27.80
CA TYR A 40 0.59 4.51 -27.00
C TYR A 40 1.87 3.72 -27.31
N GLY A 41 1.77 2.59 -28.02
CA GLY A 41 2.88 1.70 -28.37
C GLY A 41 3.33 0.82 -27.20
N GLU A 42 3.50 1.40 -26.02
CA GLU A 42 3.85 0.73 -24.77
C GLU A 42 2.92 1.13 -23.62
N PRO A 43 2.87 0.37 -22.52
CA PRO A 43 2.16 0.80 -21.31
C PRO A 43 2.80 2.07 -20.74
N THR A 44 2.06 3.18 -20.76
CA THR A 44 2.47 4.45 -20.14
C THR A 44 1.49 4.86 -19.03
N PRO A 45 1.87 5.79 -18.13
CA PRO A 45 0.94 6.37 -17.16
C PRO A 45 -0.33 6.91 -17.81
N GLU A 46 -0.20 7.61 -18.94
CA GLU A 46 -1.32 8.23 -19.66
C GLU A 46 -2.26 7.15 -20.23
N ALA A 47 -1.70 6.05 -20.75
CA ALA A 47 -2.50 4.92 -21.24
C ALA A 47 -3.31 4.27 -20.09
N MET A 48 -2.72 4.15 -18.91
CA MET A 48 -3.40 3.62 -17.72
C MET A 48 -4.52 4.55 -17.24
N VAL A 49 -4.25 5.87 -17.19
CA VAL A 49 -5.23 6.88 -16.80
C VAL A 49 -6.39 6.93 -17.81
N GLU A 50 -6.11 6.88 -19.11
CA GLU A 50 -7.16 6.83 -20.13
C GLU A 50 -8.02 5.57 -20.01
N SER A 51 -7.41 4.39 -19.78
CA SER A 51 -8.15 3.15 -19.53
C SER A 51 -9.07 3.28 -18.30
N ALA A 52 -8.57 3.90 -17.23
CA ALA A 52 -9.37 4.14 -16.03
C ALA A 52 -10.54 5.09 -16.30
N MET A 53 -10.30 6.22 -16.94
CA MET A 53 -11.36 7.20 -17.24
C MET A 53 -12.43 6.62 -18.17
N ARG A 54 -12.06 5.80 -19.17
CA ARG A 54 -13.04 5.05 -19.99
C ARG A 54 -13.98 4.20 -19.14
N HIS A 55 -13.49 3.63 -18.04
CA HIS A 55 -14.30 2.83 -17.12
C HIS A 55 -15.12 3.69 -16.16
N VAL A 56 -14.55 4.80 -15.68
CA VAL A 56 -15.28 5.80 -14.88
C VAL A 56 -16.46 6.34 -15.69
N ASP A 57 -16.28 6.69 -16.96
CA ASP A 57 -17.34 7.18 -17.85
C ASP A 57 -18.49 6.17 -18.05
N ILE A 58 -18.20 4.87 -17.96
CA ILE A 58 -19.26 3.85 -18.01
C ILE A 58 -20.08 3.87 -16.72
N LEU A 59 -19.43 3.96 -15.56
CA LEU A 59 -20.14 4.04 -14.27
C LEU A 59 -20.93 5.35 -14.16
N ASP A 60 -20.37 6.45 -14.64
CA ASP A 60 -21.00 7.77 -14.62
C ASP A 60 -22.24 7.83 -15.50
N ARG A 61 -22.17 7.34 -16.75
CA ARG A 61 -23.34 7.22 -17.64
C ARG A 61 -24.44 6.31 -17.08
N LEU A 62 -24.09 5.41 -16.17
CA LEU A 62 -25.02 4.52 -15.48
C LEU A 62 -25.37 5.03 -14.06
N ASN A 63 -25.05 6.29 -13.74
CA ASN A 63 -25.31 6.94 -12.46
C ASN A 63 -24.87 6.09 -11.25
N PHE A 64 -23.65 5.55 -11.30
CA PHE A 64 -23.09 4.74 -10.22
C PHE A 64 -21.82 5.37 -9.67
N GLN A 65 -21.94 6.09 -8.54
CA GLN A 65 -20.82 6.82 -7.91
C GLN A 65 -20.15 6.05 -6.77
N ASN A 66 -20.74 4.93 -6.32
CA ASN A 66 -20.20 4.14 -5.21
C ASN A 66 -19.07 3.20 -5.67
N PHE A 67 -17.96 3.79 -6.09
CA PHE A 67 -16.79 3.05 -6.55
C PHE A 67 -15.47 3.59 -6.00
N LYS A 68 -14.42 2.79 -6.16
CA LYS A 68 -13.04 3.20 -5.95
C LYS A 68 -12.18 2.78 -7.14
N LEU A 69 -11.04 3.42 -7.34
CA LEU A 69 -10.16 3.17 -8.48
C LEU A 69 -8.80 2.64 -8.04
N SER A 70 -8.20 1.76 -8.84
CA SER A 70 -6.79 1.39 -8.71
C SER A 70 -6.12 1.32 -10.07
N LEU A 71 -4.91 1.87 -10.14
CA LEU A 71 -3.98 1.82 -11.26
C LEU A 71 -2.73 1.06 -10.79
N LYS A 72 -2.44 -0.14 -11.30
CA LYS A 72 -1.27 -0.90 -10.84
C LYS A 72 -0.33 -1.24 -11.98
N ALA A 73 0.96 -1.04 -11.73
CA ALA A 73 2.02 -1.58 -12.55
C ALA A 73 3.11 -2.18 -11.66
N SER A 74 4.01 -2.92 -12.29
CA SER A 74 5.19 -3.47 -11.61
C SER A 74 6.32 -2.44 -11.52
N ASP A 75 6.36 -1.44 -12.40
CA ASP A 75 7.29 -0.32 -12.29
C ASP A 75 6.79 0.74 -11.31
N ILE A 76 7.68 1.23 -10.43
CA ILE A 76 7.33 2.21 -9.40
C ILE A 76 7.02 3.57 -10.04
N PHE A 77 7.87 4.04 -10.94
CA PHE A 77 7.76 5.40 -11.49
C PHE A 77 6.50 5.57 -12.33
N MET A 78 6.18 4.57 -13.16
CA MET A 78 4.93 4.53 -13.90
C MET A 78 3.72 4.50 -12.96
N THR A 79 3.74 3.67 -11.91
CA THR A 79 2.63 3.61 -10.96
C THR A 79 2.42 4.95 -10.25
N VAL A 80 3.50 5.56 -9.76
CA VAL A 80 3.46 6.87 -9.09
C VAL A 80 2.94 7.95 -10.03
N ALA A 81 3.46 8.02 -11.26
CA ALA A 81 3.02 8.99 -12.26
C ALA A 81 1.53 8.83 -12.60
N ALA A 82 1.05 7.60 -12.78
CA ALA A 82 -0.35 7.33 -13.09
C ALA A 82 -1.28 7.76 -11.95
N TYR A 83 -0.91 7.46 -10.69
CA TYR A 83 -1.70 7.89 -9.53
C TYR A 83 -1.72 9.41 -9.36
N ARG A 84 -0.58 10.09 -9.53
CA ARG A 84 -0.53 11.56 -9.48
C ARG A 84 -1.43 12.20 -10.54
N GLN A 85 -1.42 11.65 -11.75
CA GLN A 85 -2.27 12.14 -12.84
C GLN A 85 -3.76 11.96 -12.55
N ILE A 86 -4.18 10.79 -12.03
CA ILE A 86 -5.60 10.52 -11.80
C ILE A 86 -6.15 11.20 -10.53
N ALA A 87 -5.30 11.42 -9.52
CA ALA A 87 -5.74 11.94 -8.22
C ALA A 87 -6.38 13.34 -8.31
N SER A 88 -6.02 14.14 -9.32
CA SER A 88 -6.62 15.46 -9.57
C SER A 88 -7.84 15.41 -10.49
N GLN A 89 -8.20 14.24 -11.03
CA GLN A 89 -9.28 14.08 -12.02
C GLN A 89 -10.53 13.41 -11.45
N ILE A 90 -10.44 12.78 -10.27
CA ILE A 90 -11.55 12.07 -9.64
C ILE A 90 -11.62 12.39 -8.14
N GLU A 91 -12.82 12.27 -7.57
CA GLU A 91 -13.05 12.43 -6.12
C GLU A 91 -13.15 11.08 -5.40
N GLN A 92 -13.31 9.98 -6.15
CA GLN A 92 -13.52 8.65 -5.60
C GLN A 92 -12.22 8.08 -4.99
N PRO A 93 -12.31 7.23 -3.95
CA PRO A 93 -11.15 6.70 -3.27
C PRO A 93 -10.18 5.94 -4.19
N LEU A 94 -8.89 6.06 -3.91
CA LEU A 94 -7.80 5.39 -4.59
C LEU A 94 -7.30 4.20 -3.78
N HIS A 95 -7.31 3.02 -4.39
CA HIS A 95 -6.73 1.81 -3.85
C HIS A 95 -5.33 1.57 -4.40
N LEU A 96 -4.31 1.91 -3.61
CA LEU A 96 -2.93 1.79 -4.01
C LEU A 96 -2.40 0.36 -3.90
N GLY A 97 -1.41 0.06 -4.73
CA GLY A 97 -0.62 -1.16 -4.66
C GLY A 97 0.36 -1.24 -5.82
N ILE A 98 1.53 -1.80 -5.56
CA ILE A 98 2.47 -2.24 -6.60
C ILE A 98 2.13 -3.70 -6.90
N THR A 99 1.91 -4.05 -8.17
CA THR A 99 1.72 -5.46 -8.56
C THR A 99 3.07 -6.12 -8.82
N GLU A 100 3.16 -7.44 -8.67
CA GLU A 100 4.38 -8.20 -8.96
C GLU A 100 5.62 -7.60 -8.24
N ALA A 101 5.49 -7.35 -6.93
CA ALA A 101 6.54 -6.67 -6.19
C ALA A 101 7.78 -7.56 -5.96
N GLY A 102 7.60 -8.88 -5.91
CA GLY A 102 8.64 -9.88 -5.68
C GLY A 102 8.38 -10.71 -4.42
N GLY A 103 9.41 -11.43 -3.96
CA GLY A 103 9.37 -12.17 -2.68
C GLY A 103 9.36 -11.23 -1.47
N LEU A 104 9.32 -11.78 -0.26
CA LEU A 104 9.15 -11.03 0.99
C LEU A 104 10.06 -9.80 1.09
N ARG A 105 11.39 -9.98 1.01
CA ARG A 105 12.34 -8.88 1.19
C ARG A 105 12.31 -7.85 0.06
N SER A 106 12.51 -8.28 -1.18
CA SER A 106 12.58 -7.34 -2.32
C SER A 106 11.23 -6.69 -2.62
N GLY A 107 10.13 -7.43 -2.48
CA GLY A 107 8.77 -6.92 -2.64
C GLY A 107 8.37 -5.93 -1.54
N THR A 108 8.84 -6.13 -0.29
CA THR A 108 8.65 -5.18 0.80
C THR A 108 9.33 -3.85 0.48
N VAL A 109 10.62 -3.88 0.11
CA VAL A 109 11.37 -2.66 -0.26
C VAL A 109 10.69 -1.94 -1.43
N LYS A 110 10.36 -2.67 -2.49
CA LYS A 110 9.73 -2.11 -3.69
C LYS A 110 8.37 -1.48 -3.39
N SER A 111 7.55 -2.15 -2.59
CA SER A 111 6.22 -1.66 -2.19
C SER A 111 6.34 -0.44 -1.28
N ALA A 112 7.25 -0.46 -0.30
CA ALA A 112 7.46 0.65 0.63
C ALA A 112 7.91 1.93 -0.11
N VAL A 113 8.81 1.81 -1.09
CA VAL A 113 9.25 2.95 -1.90
C VAL A 113 8.09 3.50 -2.74
N GLY A 114 7.41 2.66 -3.52
CA GLY A 114 6.37 3.15 -4.43
C GLY A 114 5.14 3.72 -3.71
N LEU A 115 4.67 3.03 -2.66
CA LEU A 115 3.52 3.48 -1.89
C LEU A 115 3.89 4.63 -0.95
N GLY A 116 5.09 4.63 -0.38
CA GLY A 116 5.54 5.70 0.50
C GLY A 116 5.56 7.06 -0.18
N ILE A 117 5.97 7.14 -1.45
CA ILE A 117 5.94 8.37 -2.25
C ILE A 117 4.51 8.92 -2.33
N LEU A 118 3.55 8.08 -2.74
CA LEU A 118 2.15 8.50 -2.91
C LEU A 118 1.49 8.89 -1.59
N LEU A 119 1.70 8.08 -0.54
CA LEU A 119 1.13 8.32 0.78
C LEU A 119 1.64 9.62 1.42
N MET A 120 2.93 9.94 1.23
CA MET A 120 3.51 11.22 1.68
C MET A 120 2.95 12.44 0.94
N GLU A 121 2.43 12.24 -0.27
CA GLU A 121 1.73 13.27 -1.06
C GLU A 121 0.24 13.37 -0.73
N GLY A 122 -0.25 12.58 0.23
CA GLY A 122 -1.67 12.52 0.57
C GLY A 122 -2.52 11.76 -0.45
N ILE A 123 -1.91 10.97 -1.33
CA ILE A 123 -2.62 10.17 -2.33
C ILE A 123 -2.81 8.76 -1.77
N GLY A 124 -4.06 8.28 -1.75
CA GLY A 124 -4.42 6.90 -1.42
C GLY A 124 -5.26 6.74 -0.15
N ASP A 125 -6.33 5.96 -0.26
CA ASP A 125 -7.33 5.75 0.80
C ASP A 125 -7.28 4.32 1.36
N THR A 126 -6.75 3.40 0.57
CA THR A 126 -6.54 2.01 0.96
C THR A 126 -5.34 1.45 0.22
N ILE A 127 -4.54 0.63 0.88
CA ILE A 127 -3.35 0.01 0.29
C ILE A 127 -3.48 -1.50 0.22
N ARG A 128 -2.73 -2.12 -0.67
CA ARG A 128 -2.39 -3.54 -0.62
C ARG A 128 -0.93 -3.74 -1.01
N ILE A 129 -0.16 -4.40 -0.15
CA ILE A 129 1.16 -4.95 -0.48
C ILE A 129 0.94 -6.25 -1.25
N SER A 130 1.65 -6.47 -2.36
CA SER A 130 1.49 -7.68 -3.19
C SER A 130 2.79 -8.47 -3.22
N LEU A 131 2.94 -9.44 -2.31
CA LEU A 131 4.16 -10.23 -2.13
C LEU A 131 3.94 -11.67 -2.59
N ALA A 132 4.98 -12.30 -3.12
CA ALA A 132 5.05 -13.75 -3.27
C ALA A 132 5.43 -14.39 -1.93
N ALA A 133 4.57 -14.25 -0.92
CA ALA A 133 4.73 -14.73 0.45
C ALA A 133 3.36 -15.04 1.08
N ASP A 134 3.33 -15.43 2.36
CA ASP A 134 2.08 -15.60 3.09
C ASP A 134 1.29 -14.25 3.12
N PRO A 135 -0.02 -14.24 2.85
CA PRO A 135 -0.84 -13.03 2.91
C PRO A 135 -0.80 -12.29 4.25
N VAL A 136 -0.53 -12.99 5.35
CA VAL A 136 -0.31 -12.37 6.67
C VAL A 136 0.88 -11.42 6.63
N GLU A 137 1.95 -11.77 5.92
CA GLU A 137 3.11 -10.90 5.74
C GLU A 137 2.77 -9.65 4.91
N GLU A 138 1.89 -9.75 3.90
CA GLU A 138 1.39 -8.57 3.18
C GLU A 138 0.70 -7.57 4.15
N VAL A 139 -0.05 -8.08 5.12
CA VAL A 139 -0.77 -7.27 6.11
C VAL A 139 0.21 -6.63 7.10
N LYS A 140 1.18 -7.38 7.61
CA LYS A 140 2.23 -6.88 8.52
C LYS A 140 2.99 -5.71 7.89
N VAL A 141 3.52 -5.94 6.68
CA VAL A 141 4.25 -4.91 5.92
C VAL A 141 3.37 -3.69 5.65
N GLY A 142 2.09 -3.88 5.35
CA GLY A 142 1.14 -2.77 5.17
C GLY A 142 0.98 -1.91 6.43
N TRP A 143 0.88 -2.55 7.61
CA TRP A 143 0.85 -1.84 8.88
C TRP A 143 2.17 -1.14 9.19
N ASP A 144 3.30 -1.80 8.96
CA ASP A 144 4.63 -1.22 9.21
C ASP A 144 4.90 -0.01 8.31
N LEU A 145 4.47 -0.05 7.04
CA LEU A 145 4.54 1.10 6.16
C LEU A 145 3.71 2.28 6.69
N LEU A 146 2.45 2.05 7.06
CA LEU A 146 1.57 3.12 7.54
C LEU A 146 2.02 3.69 8.90
N LYS A 147 2.57 2.84 9.78
CA LYS A 147 3.20 3.24 11.05
C LYS A 147 4.42 4.11 10.80
N SER A 148 5.29 3.69 9.88
CA SER A 148 6.52 4.42 9.54
C SER A 148 6.23 5.84 9.02
N LEU A 149 5.12 6.02 8.31
CA LEU A 149 4.63 7.32 7.82
C LEU A 149 3.76 8.07 8.84
N ARG A 150 3.54 7.50 10.04
CA ARG A 150 2.66 8.01 11.09
C ARG A 150 1.21 8.26 10.63
N LEU A 151 0.77 7.55 9.60
CA LEU A 151 -0.59 7.65 9.08
C LEU A 151 -1.57 6.80 9.89
N ARG A 152 -1.08 5.70 10.49
CA ARG A 152 -1.84 4.80 11.35
C ARG A 152 -0.94 4.23 12.44
N SER A 153 -1.52 3.85 13.57
CA SER A 153 -0.84 3.15 14.66
C SER A 153 -1.58 1.86 15.02
N LYS A 154 -0.83 0.79 15.26
CA LYS A 154 -1.35 -0.51 15.74
C LYS A 154 -0.19 -1.35 16.26
N GLY A 155 -0.36 -1.88 17.47
CA GLY A 155 0.65 -2.73 18.12
C GLY A 155 1.93 -1.98 18.47
N ILE A 156 2.94 -2.75 18.85
CA ILE A 156 4.20 -2.18 19.32
C ILE A 156 5.03 -1.67 18.13
N ASN A 157 5.56 -0.47 18.28
CA ASN A 157 6.55 0.12 17.39
C ASN A 157 7.90 0.12 18.13
N PHE A 158 8.78 -0.81 17.75
CA PHE A 158 10.10 -0.90 18.35
C PHE A 158 11.07 0.06 17.69
N VAL A 159 11.70 0.90 18.51
CA VAL A 159 12.84 1.74 18.13
C VAL A 159 14.10 1.10 18.67
N ALA A 160 14.79 0.32 17.84
CA ALA A 160 15.97 -0.42 18.24
C ALA A 160 17.25 0.18 17.66
N CYS A 161 18.34 0.17 18.44
CA CYS A 161 19.64 0.49 17.87
C CYS A 161 20.16 -0.70 17.04
N PRO A 162 20.99 -0.45 16.01
CA PRO A 162 21.76 -1.54 15.42
C PRO A 162 22.68 -2.15 16.48
N SER A 163 23.05 -3.42 16.29
CA SER A 163 24.11 -4.02 17.12
C SER A 163 25.45 -3.34 16.82
N CYS A 164 26.21 -3.05 17.87
CA CYS A 164 27.58 -2.55 17.76
C CYS A 164 28.42 -3.04 18.95
N SER A 165 29.73 -2.76 18.93
CA SER A 165 30.66 -3.20 19.98
C SER A 165 30.38 -2.63 21.38
N ARG A 166 29.49 -1.64 21.50
CA ARG A 166 29.10 -1.02 22.76
C ARG A 166 27.91 -1.70 23.44
N GLN A 167 27.34 -2.73 22.84
CA GLN A 167 26.16 -3.38 23.39
C GLN A 167 26.48 -4.14 24.69
N ASN A 168 25.67 -3.94 25.71
CA ASN A 168 25.75 -4.62 27.01
C ASN A 168 24.91 -5.90 27.05
N PHE A 169 24.00 -6.07 26.09
CA PHE A 169 23.18 -7.25 25.91
C PHE A 169 22.99 -7.54 24.42
N ASP A 170 22.49 -8.73 24.11
CA ASP A 170 22.23 -9.14 22.74
C ASP A 170 20.95 -8.47 22.21
N VAL A 171 21.12 -7.32 21.55
CA VAL A 171 20.00 -6.52 21.03
C VAL A 171 19.23 -7.30 19.96
N ILE A 172 19.93 -8.07 19.12
CA ILE A 172 19.30 -8.77 17.99
C ILE A 172 18.38 -9.87 18.51
N ASN A 173 18.89 -10.73 19.39
CA ASN A 173 18.07 -11.81 19.96
C ASN A 173 16.93 -11.28 20.82
N THR A 174 17.17 -10.22 21.60
CA THR A 174 16.12 -9.56 22.38
C THR A 174 15.01 -9.01 21.49
N MET A 175 15.37 -8.35 20.39
CA MET A 175 14.41 -7.82 19.42
C MET A 175 13.58 -8.93 18.78
N ASN A 176 14.22 -9.99 18.29
CA ASN A 176 13.52 -11.12 17.69
C ASN A 176 12.54 -11.79 18.68
N GLU A 177 12.92 -11.91 19.96
CA GLU A 177 12.04 -12.47 20.98
C GLU A 177 10.84 -11.55 21.25
N LEU A 178 11.08 -10.24 21.37
CA LEU A 178 10.03 -9.26 21.62
C LEU A 178 9.04 -9.16 20.46
N GLU A 179 9.52 -9.14 19.21
CA GLU A 179 8.65 -9.12 18.03
C GLU A 179 7.73 -10.34 17.99
N ASN A 180 8.25 -11.54 18.27
CA ASN A 180 7.47 -12.76 18.29
C ASN A 180 6.47 -12.79 19.47
N ARG A 181 6.87 -12.33 20.66
CA ARG A 181 6.04 -12.40 21.87
C ARG A 181 4.94 -11.36 21.93
N LEU A 182 5.12 -10.23 21.24
CA LEU A 182 4.19 -9.09 21.29
C LEU A 182 3.41 -8.91 19.97
N GLU A 183 3.47 -9.87 19.06
CA GLU A 183 2.81 -9.82 17.75
C GLU A 183 1.27 -9.68 17.86
N ASP A 184 0.67 -10.23 18.91
CA ASP A 184 -0.76 -10.20 19.17
C ASP A 184 -1.23 -8.89 19.82
N ILE A 185 -0.31 -8.07 20.30
CA ILE A 185 -0.63 -6.77 20.91
C ILE A 185 -1.09 -5.80 19.83
N SER A 186 -2.28 -5.25 20.03
CA SER A 186 -2.87 -4.24 19.13
C SER A 186 -2.80 -2.81 19.68
N VAL A 187 -2.54 -2.65 20.98
CA VAL A 187 -2.38 -1.35 21.62
C VAL A 187 -1.17 -0.65 21.01
N PRO A 188 -1.35 0.56 20.44
CA PRO A 188 -0.24 1.30 19.86
C PRO A 188 0.68 1.77 20.99
N MET A 189 1.97 1.44 20.90
CA MET A 189 2.96 1.86 21.89
C MET A 189 4.37 1.91 21.31
N ASP A 190 5.13 2.95 21.66
CA ASP A 190 6.53 3.10 21.27
C ASP A 190 7.47 2.49 22.34
N VAL A 191 8.32 1.55 21.94
CA VAL A 191 9.25 0.86 22.84
C VAL A 191 10.69 0.98 22.32
N ALA A 192 11.59 1.55 23.12
CA ALA A 192 13.00 1.69 22.76
C ALA A 192 13.85 0.51 23.26
N ILE A 193 14.60 -0.14 22.37
CA ILE A 193 15.53 -1.24 22.72
C ILE A 193 16.94 -0.86 22.30
N ILE A 194 17.73 -0.36 23.25
CA ILE A 194 19.04 0.22 22.97
C ILE A 194 20.11 -0.53 23.73
N GLY A 195 21.10 -1.09 23.03
CA GLY A 195 22.12 -1.92 23.65
C GLY A 195 23.11 -1.20 24.57
N CYS A 196 23.16 0.13 24.60
CA CYS A 196 24.21 0.86 25.29
C CYS A 196 23.74 2.16 25.95
N VAL A 197 24.48 2.60 26.97
CA VAL A 197 24.21 3.83 27.73
C VAL A 197 24.39 5.12 26.93
N VAL A 198 25.05 5.08 25.77
CA VAL A 198 25.36 6.30 25.01
C VAL A 198 24.11 6.91 24.40
N ASN A 199 23.33 6.11 23.67
CA ASN A 199 22.08 6.56 23.06
C ASN A 199 20.85 6.14 23.88
N GLY A 200 20.99 5.13 24.75
CA GLY A 200 19.88 4.53 25.50
C GLY A 200 19.03 5.53 26.27
N PRO A 201 19.62 6.34 27.18
CA PRO A 201 18.86 7.31 27.97
C PRO A 201 18.17 8.40 27.14
N GLY A 202 18.68 8.71 25.94
CA GLY A 202 18.07 9.69 25.04
C GLY A 202 16.83 9.13 24.36
N GLU A 203 16.99 7.97 23.71
CA GLU A 203 15.90 7.30 22.97
C GLU A 203 14.80 6.80 23.92
N ALA A 204 15.15 6.27 25.10
CA ALA A 204 14.19 5.80 26.09
C ALA A 204 13.32 6.91 26.70
N LYS A 205 13.74 8.19 26.62
CA LYS A 205 12.91 9.33 27.07
C LYS A 205 11.81 9.70 26.09
N ILE A 206 12.00 9.36 24.81
CA ILE A 206 11.05 9.68 23.74
C ILE A 206 10.03 8.55 23.57
N ALA A 207 10.42 7.32 23.91
CA ALA A 207 9.54 6.15 23.96
C ALA A 207 8.72 6.07 25.25
N GLU A 208 7.64 5.30 25.23
CA GLU A 208 6.80 5.05 26.40
C GLU A 208 7.43 4.03 27.36
N MET A 209 8.20 3.09 26.82
CA MET A 209 9.04 2.18 27.59
C MET A 209 10.40 2.01 26.92
N GLY A 210 11.44 1.77 27.71
CA GLY A 210 12.80 1.61 27.20
C GLY A 210 13.61 0.56 27.97
N LEU A 211 14.37 -0.26 27.23
CA LEU A 211 15.42 -1.13 27.75
C LEU A 211 16.77 -0.60 27.24
N THR A 212 17.70 -0.29 28.17
CA THR A 212 18.98 0.36 27.88
C THR A 212 20.16 -0.28 28.59
#